data_AF-A0A8X6QWG8-F1
#
_entry.id   AF-A0A8X6QWG8-F1
#
_cell.length_a   1.000
_cell.length_b   1.000
_cell.length_c   1.000
_cell.angle_alpha   90.00
_cell.angle_beta   90.00
_cell.angle_gamma   90.00
#
_symmetry.space_group_name_H-M   'P 1'
#
loop_
_entity.id
_entity.type
_entity.pdbx_description
1 polymer ?
#
loop_
_entity_poly.entity_id
_entity_poly.type
_entity_poly.pdbx_seq_one_letter_code
_entity_poly.pdbx_strand_id
1 'polypeptide(L)'
;MKELAGTAINDDFLRNLWLQRLPAEIQTILSVSSEKLENLAKLADKIAEVRASPFTQNVYGVSGRSEQSSDSPHSPLNEMVALRGEIAALSKQVERLSRDRSRNRSHTRYGKSPYRSKTPSWRENYHYNDEFCYYHNRFGSKAKKCREPCTFAKALEN
;
A
#
# COMPACT_ATOMS: atom_id res chain seq x y z
N MET A 1 -29.31 14.54 -42.87
CA MET A 1 -28.97 14.02 -44.22
C MET A 1 -30.14 14.12 -45.18
N LYS A 2 -31.33 13.60 -44.84
CA LYS A 2 -32.54 13.70 -45.69
C LYS A 2 -32.92 15.15 -46.04
N GLU A 3 -32.90 16.07 -45.06
CA GLU A 3 -33.20 17.50 -45.28
C GLU A 3 -32.20 18.21 -46.21
N LEU A 4 -30.94 17.76 -46.22
CA LEU A 4 -29.89 18.33 -47.07
C LEU A 4 -29.92 17.75 -48.50
N ALA A 5 -30.47 16.55 -48.66
CA ALA A 5 -30.55 15.84 -49.94
C ALA A 5 -31.76 16.23 -50.80
N GLY A 6 -32.82 16.77 -50.19
CA GLY A 6 -34.08 17.08 -50.87
C GLY A 6 -34.72 15.84 -51.51
N THR A 7 -35.52 16.04 -52.56
CA THR A 7 -36.14 14.94 -53.36
C THR A 7 -35.21 14.35 -54.42
N ALA A 8 -33.97 14.82 -54.51
CA ALA A 8 -33.04 14.46 -55.58
C ALA A 8 -32.36 13.11 -55.39
N ILE A 9 -32.42 12.53 -54.19
CA ILE A 9 -31.67 11.32 -53.82
C ILE A 9 -32.63 10.23 -53.34
N ASN A 10 -32.43 9.01 -53.84
CA ASN A 10 -33.20 7.83 -53.42
C ASN A 10 -32.93 7.47 -51.94
N ASP A 11 -33.97 7.12 -51.19
CA ASP A 11 -33.92 6.68 -49.80
C ASP A 11 -32.98 5.48 -49.61
N ASP A 12 -32.87 4.57 -50.59
CA ASP A 12 -31.94 3.42 -50.52
C ASP A 12 -30.47 3.85 -50.57
N PHE A 13 -30.17 4.88 -51.37
CA PHE A 13 -28.82 5.45 -51.43
C PHE A 13 -28.49 6.19 -50.13
N LEU A 14 -29.44 6.96 -49.59
CA LEU A 14 -29.29 7.63 -48.30
C LEU A 14 -29.09 6.63 -47.17
N ARG A 15 -29.81 5.51 -47.19
CA ARG A 15 -29.64 4.41 -46.24
C ARG A 15 -28.23 3.84 -46.30
N ASN A 16 -27.74 3.49 -47.48
CA ASN A 16 -26.39 2.95 -47.64
C ASN A 16 -25.31 3.94 -47.17
N LEU A 17 -25.42 5.21 -47.57
CA LEU A 17 -24.48 6.26 -47.16
C LEU A 17 -24.51 6.50 -45.65
N TRP A 18 -25.70 6.47 -45.03
CA TRP A 18 -25.84 6.64 -43.59
C TRP A 18 -25.26 5.45 -42.82
N LEU A 19 -25.52 4.21 -43.26
CA LEU A 19 -24.95 3.00 -42.66
C LEU A 19 -23.42 2.99 -42.73
N GLN A 20 -22.83 3.47 -43.82
CA GLN A 20 -21.37 3.59 -43.97
C GLN A 20 -20.72 4.58 -43.00
N ARG A 21 -21.48 5.52 -42.43
CA ARG A 21 -20.99 6.51 -41.45
C ARG A 21 -21.10 6.03 -40.00
N LEU A 22 -21.72 4.88 -39.76
CA LEU A 22 -21.87 4.31 -38.42
C LEU A 22 -20.69 3.37 -38.08
N PRO A 23 -20.41 3.16 -36.79
CA PRO A 23 -19.50 2.11 -36.34
C PRO A 23 -19.89 0.74 -36.92
N ALA A 24 -18.88 -0.07 -37.26
CA ALA A 24 -19.05 -1.35 -37.95
C ALA A 24 -20.01 -2.30 -37.23
N GLU A 25 -20.01 -2.29 -35.90
CA GLU A 25 -20.83 -3.21 -35.13
C GLU A 25 -22.27 -2.70 -34.94
N ILE A 26 -22.56 -1.42 -35.21
CA ILE A 26 -23.94 -0.93 -35.37
C ILE A 26 -24.42 -1.28 -36.79
N GLN A 27 -23.54 -1.13 -37.79
CA GLN A 27 -23.83 -1.48 -39.17
C GLN A 27 -24.24 -2.96 -39.33
N THR A 28 -23.55 -3.89 -38.68
CA THR A 28 -23.89 -5.34 -38.74
C THR A 28 -25.27 -5.66 -38.19
N ILE A 29 -25.71 -4.94 -37.15
CA ILE A 29 -27.03 -5.14 -36.56
C ILE A 29 -28.10 -4.57 -37.48
N LEU A 30 -27.87 -3.36 -38.00
CA LEU A 30 -28.85 -2.66 -38.84
C LEU A 30 -28.93 -3.18 -40.27
N SER A 31 -27.88 -3.83 -40.79
CA SER A 31 -27.85 -4.35 -42.17
C SER A 31 -28.93 -5.41 -42.43
N VAL A 32 -29.38 -6.12 -41.40
CA VAL A 32 -30.41 -7.17 -41.50
C VAL A 32 -31.84 -6.59 -41.44
N SER A 33 -32.01 -5.37 -40.92
CA SER A 33 -33.32 -4.74 -40.80
C SER A 33 -33.81 -4.19 -42.15
N SER A 34 -35.10 -4.30 -42.46
CA SER A 34 -35.72 -3.73 -43.68
C SER A 34 -36.61 -2.53 -43.38
N GLU A 35 -36.36 -1.84 -42.26
CA GLU A 35 -37.16 -0.70 -41.83
C GLU A 35 -36.86 0.59 -42.60
N LYS A 36 -37.77 1.57 -42.46
CA LYS A 36 -37.60 2.92 -43.00
C LYS A 36 -36.43 3.63 -42.30
N LEU A 37 -35.77 4.54 -43.01
CA LEU A 37 -34.59 5.27 -42.54
C LEU A 37 -34.78 5.94 -41.16
N GLU A 38 -35.97 6.49 -40.90
CA GLU A 38 -36.32 7.15 -39.63
C GLU A 38 -36.33 6.16 -38.44
N ASN A 39 -36.78 4.92 -38.67
CA ASN A 39 -36.79 3.92 -37.62
C ASN A 39 -35.42 3.28 -37.44
N LEU A 40 -34.67 3.09 -38.53
CA LEU A 40 -33.27 2.66 -38.46
C LEU A 40 -32.43 3.64 -37.62
N ALA A 41 -32.65 4.95 -37.77
CA ALA A 41 -32.00 5.97 -36.95
C ALA A 41 -32.29 5.79 -35.45
N LYS A 42 -33.57 5.61 -35.08
CA LYS A 42 -33.96 5.33 -33.69
C LYS A 42 -33.34 4.04 -33.15
N LEU A 43 -33.23 3.00 -33.98
CA LEU A 43 -32.56 1.76 -33.61
C LEU A 43 -31.06 1.96 -33.39
N ALA A 44 -30.40 2.73 -34.25
CA ALA A 44 -28.98 3.08 -34.08
C ALA A 44 -28.75 3.80 -32.76
N ASP A 45 -29.58 4.79 -32.43
CA ASP A 45 -29.47 5.56 -31.18
C ASP A 45 -29.64 4.64 -29.96
N LYS A 46 -30.65 3.76 -29.99
CA LYS A 46 -30.86 2.78 -28.91
C LYS A 46 -29.69 1.81 -28.75
N ILE A 47 -29.10 1.34 -29.85
CA ILE A 47 -27.90 0.48 -29.80
C ILE A 47 -26.71 1.24 -29.22
N ALA A 48 -26.55 2.52 -29.60
CA ALA A 48 -25.49 3.37 -29.07
C ALA A 48 -25.65 3.62 -27.56
N GLU A 49 -26.86 3.87 -27.08
CA GLU A 49 -27.16 3.99 -25.64
C GLU A 49 -26.84 2.71 -24.86
N VAL A 50 -27.22 1.55 -25.38
CA VAL A 50 -26.93 0.25 -24.73
C VAL A 50 -25.42 0.02 -24.64
N ARG A 51 -24.63 0.48 -25.61
CA ARG A 51 -23.16 0.38 -25.60
C ARG A 51 -22.46 1.42 -24.74
N ALA A 52 -23.02 2.62 -24.65
CA ALA A 52 -22.50 3.67 -23.78
C ALA A 52 -22.71 3.34 -22.30
N SER A 53 -23.62 2.41 -21.99
CA SER A 53 -23.80 1.90 -20.63
C SER A 53 -22.54 1.15 -20.15
N PRO A 54 -21.96 1.54 -18.99
CA PRO A 54 -20.72 0.95 -18.47
C PRO A 54 -20.85 -0.55 -18.16
N PHE A 55 -22.08 -1.08 -18.11
CA PHE A 55 -22.34 -2.49 -17.90
C PHE A 55 -21.98 -3.37 -19.11
N THR A 56 -22.05 -2.83 -20.34
CA THR A 56 -21.86 -3.62 -21.57
C THR A 56 -20.45 -3.50 -22.16
N GLN A 57 -19.70 -2.45 -21.84
CA GLN A 57 -18.27 -2.34 -22.23
C GLN A 57 -17.43 -3.49 -21.66
N ASN A 58 -17.84 -4.10 -20.54
CA ASN A 58 -17.17 -5.25 -19.94
C ASN A 58 -17.45 -6.59 -20.66
N VAL A 59 -18.45 -6.66 -21.56
CA VAL A 59 -18.88 -7.92 -22.20
C VAL A 59 -18.19 -8.14 -23.56
N TYR A 60 -17.73 -7.08 -24.24
CA TYR A 60 -16.99 -7.22 -25.50
C TYR A 60 -15.54 -7.70 -25.35
N GLY A 61 -15.08 -7.96 -24.12
CA GLY A 61 -13.71 -8.42 -23.81
C GLY A 61 -13.45 -9.92 -23.98
N VAL A 62 -14.39 -10.70 -24.54
CA VAL A 62 -14.21 -12.15 -24.72
C VAL A 62 -14.52 -12.55 -26.17
N SER A 63 -13.74 -12.05 -27.13
CA SER A 63 -13.46 -12.84 -28.34
C SER A 63 -12.22 -12.32 -29.08
N GLY A 64 -11.10 -12.97 -28.80
CA GLY A 64 -9.97 -13.21 -29.68
C GLY A 64 -9.47 -12.08 -30.58
N ARG A 65 -8.35 -11.46 -30.19
CA ARG A 65 -7.20 -11.35 -31.10
C ARG A 65 -5.90 -11.01 -30.38
N SER A 66 -4.96 -11.93 -30.57
CA SER A 66 -3.51 -11.74 -30.75
C SER A 66 -2.72 -11.07 -29.62
N GLU A 67 -1.91 -11.90 -28.98
CA GLU A 67 -0.47 -11.67 -28.82
C GLU A 67 0.09 -10.76 -29.93
N GLN A 68 0.16 -9.45 -29.70
CA GLN A 68 1.20 -8.57 -30.24
C GLN A 68 1.03 -7.15 -29.71
N SER A 69 2.10 -6.68 -29.07
CA SER A 69 2.50 -5.28 -28.93
C SER A 69 1.48 -4.34 -28.28
N SER A 70 1.52 -4.25 -26.96
CA SER A 70 1.19 -3.00 -26.27
C SER A 70 2.25 -2.69 -25.22
N ASP A 71 3.44 -2.28 -25.68
CA ASP A 71 4.36 -1.38 -24.97
C ASP A 71 3.75 0.04 -24.86
N SER A 72 2.43 0.13 -24.67
CA SER A 72 1.78 1.37 -24.29
C SER A 72 1.70 1.39 -22.76
N PRO A 73 2.42 2.31 -22.08
CA PRO A 73 2.44 2.37 -20.62
C PRO A 73 1.08 2.69 -19.99
N HIS A 74 0.04 2.98 -20.79
CA HIS A 74 -1.30 3.36 -20.35
C HIS A 74 -2.42 2.42 -20.81
N SER A 75 -2.12 1.14 -21.09
CA SER A 75 -3.20 0.15 -21.21
C SER A 75 -3.94 0.01 -19.87
N PRO A 76 -5.30 0.04 -19.84
CA PRO A 76 -6.06 -0.13 -18.60
C PRO A 76 -5.77 -1.46 -17.88
N LEU A 77 -5.30 -2.47 -18.62
CA LEU A 77 -4.79 -3.72 -18.03
C LEU A 77 -3.49 -3.50 -17.24
N ASN A 78 -2.57 -2.69 -17.77
CA ASN A 78 -1.30 -2.37 -17.10
C ASN A 78 -1.54 -1.53 -15.84
N GLU A 79 -2.48 -0.58 -15.89
CA GLU A 79 -2.88 0.20 -14.71
C GLU A 79 -3.51 -0.70 -13.64
N MET A 80 -4.39 -1.64 -14.01
CA MET A 80 -4.93 -2.61 -13.04
C MET A 80 -3.86 -3.50 -12.42
N VAL A 81 -2.85 -3.92 -13.19
CA VAL A 81 -1.72 -4.71 -12.66
C VAL A 81 -0.87 -3.87 -11.72
N ALA A 82 -0.58 -2.61 -12.08
CA ALA A 82 0.17 -1.68 -11.24
C ALA A 82 -0.55 -1.40 -9.91
N LEU A 83 -1.85 -1.07 -9.97
CA LEU A 83 -2.69 -0.84 -8.78
C LEU A 83 -2.77 -2.08 -7.89
N ARG A 84 -2.89 -3.28 -8.48
CA ARG A 84 -2.83 -4.54 -7.71
C ARG A 84 -1.49 -4.72 -7.01
N GLY A 85 -0.39 -4.38 -7.68
CA GLY A 85 0.95 -4.37 -7.10
C GLY A 85 1.08 -3.40 -5.93
N GLU A 86 0.58 -2.17 -6.09
CA GLU A 86 0.56 -1.14 -5.04
C GLU A 86 -0.28 -1.58 -3.84
N ILE A 87 -1.47 -2.13 -4.06
CA ILE A 87 -2.33 -2.66 -2.99
C ILE A 87 -1.62 -3.78 -2.22
N ALA A 88 -0.92 -4.69 -2.92
CA ALA A 88 -0.17 -5.76 -2.27
C ALA A 88 1.01 -5.21 -1.44
N ALA A 89 1.72 -4.20 -1.94
CA ALA A 89 2.80 -3.54 -1.24
C ALA A 89 2.30 -2.79 0.02
N LEU A 90 1.22 -2.02 -0.11
CA LEU A 90 0.58 -1.32 1.00
C LEU A 90 0.06 -2.30 2.05
N SER A 91 -0.55 -3.41 1.63
CA SER A 91 -1.03 -4.46 2.53
C SER A 91 0.13 -5.06 3.36
N LYS A 92 1.29 -5.32 2.73
CA LYS A 92 2.50 -5.76 3.45
C LYS A 92 3.05 -4.70 4.40
N GLN A 93 3.01 -3.42 4.04
CA GLN A 93 3.43 -2.33 4.93
C GLN A 93 2.51 -2.23 6.16
N VAL A 94 1.19 -2.31 5.96
CA VAL A 94 0.21 -2.32 7.07
C VAL A 94 0.42 -3.52 7.99
N GLU A 95 0.66 -4.71 7.44
CA GLU A 95 0.95 -5.91 8.24
C GLU A 95 2.21 -5.70 9.12
N ARG A 96 3.30 -5.19 8.54
CA ARG A 96 4.54 -4.90 9.28
C ARG A 96 4.32 -3.87 10.40
N LEU A 97 3.64 -2.76 10.10
CA LEU A 97 3.32 -1.73 11.09
C LEU A 97 2.46 -2.28 12.23
N SER A 98 1.50 -3.16 11.93
CA SER A 98 0.67 -3.84 12.92
C SER A 98 1.51 -4.76 13.84
N ARG A 99 2.45 -5.52 13.25
CA ARG A 99 3.36 -6.43 13.99
C ARG A 99 4.37 -5.67 14.86
N ASP A 100 4.88 -4.54 14.40
CA ASP A 100 5.80 -3.71 15.20
C ASP A 100 5.07 -3.06 16.38
N ARG A 101 3.84 -2.57 16.17
CA ARG A 101 2.99 -2.05 17.26
C ARG A 101 2.66 -3.11 18.30
N SER A 102 2.42 -4.37 17.91
CA SER A 102 2.13 -5.45 18.86
C SER A 102 3.38 -5.84 19.67
N ARG A 103 4.55 -5.93 19.03
CA ARG A 103 5.84 -6.18 19.73
C ARG A 103 6.18 -5.09 20.74
N ASN A 104 6.01 -3.81 20.36
CA ASN A 104 6.34 -2.70 21.25
C ASN A 104 5.40 -2.65 22.47
N ARG A 105 4.12 -3.05 22.31
CA ARG A 105 3.16 -3.18 23.44
C ARG A 105 3.49 -4.34 24.37
N SER A 106 3.98 -5.46 23.84
CA SER A 106 4.39 -6.60 24.67
C SER A 106 5.64 -6.29 25.50
N HIS A 107 6.59 -5.51 24.95
CA HIS A 107 7.79 -5.12 25.69
C HIS A 107 7.52 -4.10 26.81
N THR A 108 6.48 -3.27 26.67
CA THR A 108 6.07 -2.35 27.74
C THR A 108 5.32 -3.01 28.90
N ARG A 109 4.81 -4.25 28.74
CA ARG A 109 4.02 -4.93 29.77
C ARG A 109 4.82 -5.85 30.69
N TYR A 110 6.04 -6.23 30.31
CA TYR A 110 6.90 -7.15 31.10
C TYR A 110 8.27 -6.57 31.50
N GLY A 111 8.53 -5.28 31.24
CA GLY A 111 9.88 -4.70 31.34
C GLY A 111 10.03 -3.43 32.17
N LYS A 112 9.12 -3.12 33.10
CA LYS A 112 9.26 -1.98 34.02
C LYS A 112 8.91 -2.38 35.45
N SER A 113 9.76 -3.21 36.05
CA SER A 113 10.14 -2.92 37.42
C SER A 113 11.37 -2.02 37.38
N PRO A 114 11.29 -0.76 37.82
CA PRO A 114 12.47 0.01 38.18
C PRO A 114 13.02 -0.52 39.52
N TYR A 115 13.41 -1.80 39.60
CA TYR A 115 14.39 -2.25 40.59
C TYR A 115 15.78 -1.74 40.17
N ARG A 116 15.90 -0.43 40.06
CA ARG A 116 17.16 0.27 40.28
C ARG A 116 17.00 0.98 41.61
N SER A 117 16.88 0.18 42.67
CA SER A 117 17.24 0.56 44.02
C SER A 117 18.67 1.09 43.99
N LYS A 118 18.80 2.39 43.73
CA LYS A 118 20.02 3.19 43.86
C LYS A 118 20.27 3.56 45.33
N THR A 119 19.79 2.77 46.27
CA THR A 119 20.21 2.78 47.66
C THR A 119 20.96 1.47 47.90
N PRO A 120 22.30 1.50 47.96
CA PRO A 120 23.03 0.39 48.53
C PRO A 120 22.60 0.32 50.01
N SER A 121 21.81 -0.68 50.41
CA SER A 121 21.54 -0.99 51.83
C SER A 121 22.79 -1.49 52.56
N TRP A 122 23.97 -1.37 51.93
CA TRP A 122 25.29 -1.61 52.50
C TRP A 122 25.72 -0.55 53.52
N ARG A 123 24.89 0.47 53.80
CA ARG A 123 25.21 1.58 54.71
C ARG A 123 24.78 1.37 56.15
N GLU A 124 24.04 0.32 56.48
CA GLU A 124 23.43 0.23 57.82
C GLU A 124 24.28 -0.53 58.84
N ASN A 125 25.46 -1.05 58.46
CA ASN A 125 26.36 -1.74 59.40
C ASN A 125 27.83 -1.75 58.97
N TYR A 126 28.31 -0.64 58.39
CA TYR A 126 29.74 -0.48 58.09
C TYR A 126 30.27 0.71 58.88
N HIS A 127 31.22 0.45 59.78
CA HIS A 127 32.09 1.47 60.36
C HIS A 127 32.96 2.05 59.25
N TYR A 128 32.37 2.94 58.44
CA TYR A 128 33.09 3.69 57.42
C TYR A 128 34.01 4.67 58.14
N ASN A 129 35.31 4.43 58.04
CA ASN A 129 36.32 5.32 58.60
C ASN A 129 36.83 6.22 57.47
N ASP A 130 36.62 7.53 57.59
CA ASP A 130 37.04 8.51 56.57
C ASP A 130 38.56 8.51 56.34
N GLU A 131 39.35 8.00 57.28
CA GLU A 131 40.80 7.88 57.16
C GLU A 131 41.25 6.64 56.37
N PHE A 132 40.33 5.72 56.07
CA PHE A 132 40.61 4.48 55.34
C PHE A 132 40.16 4.58 53.88
N CYS A 133 40.97 4.06 52.96
CA CYS A 133 40.57 3.99 51.55
C CYS A 133 39.41 2.98 51.36
N TYR A 134 38.72 3.10 50.22
CA TYR A 134 37.58 2.23 49.87
C TYR A 134 37.87 0.73 50.06
N TYR A 135 39.09 0.26 49.74
CA TYR A 135 39.44 -1.15 49.87
C TYR A 135 39.56 -1.58 51.33
N HIS A 136 40.19 -0.78 52.21
CA HIS A 136 40.27 -1.08 53.64
C HIS A 136 38.91 -0.91 54.34
N ASN A 137 38.11 0.07 53.91
CA ASN A 137 36.72 0.23 54.37
C ASN A 137 35.80 -0.91 53.93
N ARG A 138 36.18 -1.75 52.96
CA ARG A 138 35.34 -2.87 52.47
C ARG A 138 35.88 -4.25 52.81
N PHE A 139 37.19 -4.37 53.00
CA PHE A 139 37.88 -5.65 53.18
C PHE A 139 38.75 -5.71 54.44
N GLY A 140 38.88 -4.60 55.18
CA GLY A 140 39.75 -4.51 56.35
C GLY A 140 41.18 -4.94 56.05
N SER A 141 41.82 -5.65 56.97
CA SER A 141 43.17 -6.21 56.82
C SER A 141 43.32 -7.21 55.67
N LYS A 142 42.23 -7.68 55.06
CA LYS A 142 42.25 -8.59 53.89
C LYS A 142 42.34 -7.85 52.56
N ALA A 143 42.41 -6.52 52.57
CA ALA A 143 42.55 -5.74 51.34
C ALA A 143 43.89 -6.04 50.65
N LYS A 144 43.84 -6.41 49.37
CA LYS A 144 45.04 -6.67 48.55
C LYS A 144 45.61 -5.42 47.87
N LYS A 145 44.91 -4.28 47.99
CA LYS A 145 45.24 -3.02 47.34
C LYS A 145 44.94 -1.89 48.31
N CYS A 146 45.87 -0.95 48.44
CA CYS A 146 45.71 0.29 49.18
C CYS A 146 45.70 1.48 48.19
N ARG A 147 44.95 2.54 48.51
CA ARG A 147 45.04 3.84 47.82
C ARG A 147 45.33 4.92 48.84
N GLU A 148 46.33 5.75 48.58
CA GLU A 148 46.66 6.89 49.43
C GLU A 148 45.69 8.07 49.19
N PRO A 149 45.44 8.91 50.21
CA PRO A 149 45.89 8.77 51.60
C PRO A 149 45.06 7.72 52.38
N CYS A 150 45.71 6.80 53.09
CA CYS A 150 45.04 5.82 53.94
C CYS A 150 45.86 5.52 55.20
N THR A 151 45.27 5.71 56.37
CA THR A 151 45.96 5.50 57.66
C THR A 151 46.09 4.03 58.05
N PHE A 152 45.25 3.14 57.48
CA PHE A 152 45.31 1.70 57.72
C PHE A 152 46.66 1.06 57.31
N ALA A 153 47.28 1.57 56.23
CA ALA A 153 48.59 1.08 55.80
C ALA A 153 49.71 1.45 56.81
N LYS A 154 49.62 2.65 57.43
CA LYS A 154 50.59 3.12 58.43
C LYS A 154 50.51 2.35 59.75
N ALA A 155 49.34 1.76 60.06
CA ALA A 155 49.13 0.96 61.26
C ALA A 155 49.66 -0.48 61.16
N LEU A 156 50.06 -0.94 59.98
CA LEU A 156 50.65 -2.26 59.75
C LEU A 156 52.19 -2.23 59.68
N GLU A 157 52.80 -1.05 59.69
CA GLU A 157 54.26 -0.84 59.62
C GLU A 157 54.90 -0.50 60.98
N ASN A 158 54.15 -0.60 62.09
CA ASN A 158 54.65 -0.60 63.48
C ASN A 158 54.14 -1.83 64.22
#